data_AF-A0A2W7RIF5-F1
#
_entry.id   AF-A0A2W7RIF5-F1
#
_cell.length_a   1.000
_cell.length_b   1.000
_cell.length_c   1.000
_cell.angle_alpha   90.00
_cell.angle_beta   90.00
_cell.angle_gamma   90.00
#
_symmetry.space_group_name_H-M   'P 1'
#
loop_
_entity.id
_entity.type
_entity.pdbx_description
1 polymer ?
#
loop_
_entity_poly.entity_id
_entity_poly.type
_entity_poly.pdbx_seq_one_letter_code
_entity_poly.pdbx_strand_id
1 'polypeptide(L)' 'MDKSSFLNYYKTILEKVSFDNRLLEKEYKKAKELLEGPEAKDLDYWVKRQGLLRKMEANPIDKNNSRMS' A
#
# COMPACT_ATOMS: atom_id res chain seq x y z
N MET A 1 -13.25 -0.84 19.67
CA MET A 1 -12.04 -0.54 18.87
C MET A 1 -12.50 0.25 17.66
N ASP A 2 -12.12 1.53 17.58
CA ASP A 2 -12.47 2.38 16.45
C ASP A 2 -11.82 1.83 15.17
N LYS A 3 -12.65 1.43 14.20
CA LYS A 3 -12.18 0.86 12.91
C LYS A 3 -11.14 1.78 12.25
N SER A 4 -11.38 3.10 12.31
CA SER A 4 -10.47 4.16 11.85
C SER A 4 -9.03 4.12 12.41
N SER A 5 -8.79 3.41 13.51
CA SER A 5 -7.47 3.27 14.14
C SER A 5 -6.44 2.62 13.20
N PHE A 6 -6.79 1.49 12.58
CA PHE A 6 -5.85 0.73 11.75
C PHE A 6 -5.55 1.43 10.43
N LEU A 7 -6.56 2.02 9.80
CA LEU A 7 -6.37 2.81 8.59
C LEU A 7 -5.43 4.00 8.83
N ASN A 8 -5.63 4.75 9.92
CA ASN A 8 -4.79 5.91 10.25
C ASN A 8 -3.37 5.50 10.68
N TYR A 9 -3.24 4.38 11.38
CA TYR A 9 -1.94 3.77 11.69
C TYR A 9 -1.15 3.49 10.40
N TYR A 10 -1.77 2.82 9.42
CA TYR A 10 -1.11 2.53 8.15
C TYR A 10 -0.81 3.76 7.31
N LYS A 11 -1.70 4.77 7.27
CA LYS A 11 -1.39 6.06 6.63
C LYS A 11 -0.11 6.68 7.21
N THR A 12 0.02 6.67 8.54
CA THR A 12 1.21 7.19 9.24
C THR A 12 2.47 6.41 8.90
N ILE A 13 2.39 5.07 8.84
CA ILE A 13 3.53 4.24 8.44
C ILE A 13 3.94 4.57 7.01
N LEU A 14 3.00 4.56 6.07
CA LEU A 14 3.28 4.80 4.65
C LEU A 14 3.90 6.16 4.41
N GLU A 15 3.45 7.19 5.12
CA GLU A 15 4.07 8.51 5.07
C GLU A 15 5.52 8.47 5.56
N LYS A 16 5.77 7.85 6.72
CA LYS A 16 7.11 7.73 7.30
C LYS A 16 8.08 6.93 6.44
N VAL A 17 7.63 5.86 5.79
CA VAL A 17 8.48 5.01 4.96
C VAL A 17 8.56 5.45 3.50
N SER A 18 7.88 6.55 3.13
CA SER A 18 7.77 7.02 1.74
C SER A 18 9.09 7.49 1.09
N PHE A 19 10.18 7.55 1.86
CA PHE A 19 11.53 7.82 1.37
C PHE A 19 12.19 6.58 0.73
N ASP A 20 11.73 5.36 1.04
CA ASP A 20 12.24 4.11 0.49
C ASP A 20 11.11 3.37 -0.25
N ASN A 21 11.23 3.26 -1.57
CA ASN A 21 10.19 2.66 -2.41
C ASN A 21 9.92 1.19 -2.09
N ARG A 22 10.96 0.41 -1.72
CA ARG A 22 10.80 -1.01 -1.39
C ARG A 22 10.10 -1.18 -0.05
N LEU A 23 10.46 -0.36 0.95
CA LEU A 23 9.81 -0.40 2.25
C LEU A 23 8.36 0.10 2.17
N LEU A 24 8.13 1.17 1.41
CA LEU A 24 6.81 1.70 1.13
C LEU A 24 5.89 0.65 0.49
N GLU A 25 6.38 -0.07 -0.53
CA GLU A 25 5.61 -1.14 -1.18
C GLU A 25 5.31 -2.30 -0.20
N LYS A 26 6.30 -2.71 0.60
CA LYS A 26 6.14 -3.78 1.58
C LYS A 26 5.08 -3.46 2.63
N GLU A 27 5.12 -2.27 3.21
CA GLU A 27 4.15 -1.85 4.22
C GLU A 27 2.76 -1.62 3.61
N TYR A 28 2.69 -1.15 2.36
CA TYR A 28 1.42 -1.03 1.65
C TYR A 28 0.77 -2.39 1.41
N LYS A 29 1.53 -3.40 0.96
CA LYS A 29 1.03 -4.78 0.80
C LYS A 29 0.48 -5.35 2.12
N LYS A 30 1.22 -5.19 3.22
CA LYS A 30 0.75 -5.60 4.55
C LYS A 30 -0.55 -4.89 4.96
N ALA A 31 -0.65 -3.60 4.69
CA ALA A 31 -1.86 -2.84 4.98
C ALA A 31 -3.07 -3.38 4.19
N LYS A 32 -2.87 -3.76 2.93
CA LYS A 32 -3.91 -4.37 2.08
C LYS A 32 -4.34 -5.76 2.53
N GLU A 33 -3.46 -6.52 3.16
CA GLU A 33 -3.78 -7.84 3.74
C GLU A 33 -4.55 -7.72 5.06
N LEU A 34 -4.32 -6.67 5.83
CA LEU A 34 -4.89 -6.48 7.17
C LEU A 34 -6.16 -5.63 7.20
N LEU A 35 -6.29 -4.65 6.31
CA LEU A 35 -7.47 -3.79 6.25
C LEU A 35 -8.65 -4.50 5.59
N GLU A 36 -9.84 -4.36 6.17
CA GLU A 36 -11.06 -4.90 5.60
C GLU A 36 -11.53 -4.06 4.40
N GLY A 37 -12.30 -4.67 3.49
CA GLY A 37 -12.60 -4.15 2.15
C GLY A 37 -12.80 -2.62 2.01
N PRO A 38 -13.65 -1.96 2.81
CA PRO A 38 -13.83 -0.51 2.74
C PRO A 38 -12.56 0.28 3.11
N GLU A 39 -11.87 -0.11 4.18
CA GLU A 39 -10.66 0.56 4.65
C GLU A 39 -9.50 0.37 3.67
N ALA A 40 -9.39 -0.81 3.07
CA ALA A 40 -8.40 -1.08 2.04
C ALA A 40 -8.63 -0.21 0.78
N LYS A 41 -9.89 0.13 0.45
CA LYS A 41 -10.21 1.05 -0.64
C LYS A 41 -9.89 2.51 -0.28
N ASP A 42 -10.19 2.90 0.96
CA ASP A 42 -9.86 4.24 1.45
C ASP A 42 -8.34 4.46 1.49
N LEU A 43 -7.58 3.42 1.84
CA LEU A 43 -6.12 3.45 1.75
C LEU A 43 -5.65 3.62 0.31
N ASP A 44 -6.19 2.86 -0.66
CA ASP A 44 -5.84 3.01 -2.08
C ASP A 44 -6.07 4.44 -2.57
N TYR A 45 -7.23 5.02 -2.25
CA TYR A 45 -7.56 6.38 -2.64
C TYR A 45 -6.59 7.39 -2.02
N TRP A 46 -6.27 7.21 -0.73
CA TRP A 46 -5.34 8.08 -0.04
C TRP A 46 -3.92 7.99 -0.64
N VAL A 47 -3.39 6.79 -0.88
CA VAL A 47 -2.06 6.58 -1.48
C VAL A 47 -1.99 7.19 -2.89
N LYS A 48 -3.06 7.07 -3.69
CA LYS A 48 -3.19 7.74 -5.00
C LYS A 48 -3.12 9.25 -4.86
N ARG A 49 -3.90 9.82 -3.94
CA ARG A 49 -3.95 11.27 -3.68
C ARG A 49 -2.60 11.83 -3.20
N GLN A 50 -1.84 11.07 -2.42
CA GLN A 50 -0.50 11.45 -1.97
C GLN A 50 0.58 11.29 -3.06
N GLY A 51 0.26 10.73 -4.23
CA GLY A 51 1.22 10.50 -5.31
C GLY A 51 2.23 9.39 -5.01
N LEU A 52 1.99 8.56 -3.99
CA LEU A 52 2.90 7.52 -3.53
C LEU A 52 2.98 6.32 -4.51
N LEU A 53 1.92 6.08 -5.29
CA LEU A 53 1.90 5.01 -6.30
C LEU A 53 2.89 5.24 -7.46
N ARG A 54 3.15 6.49 -7.84
CA ARG A 54 4.14 6.80 -8.90
C ARG A 54 5.56 6.37 -8.51
N LYS A 55 5.85 6.26 -7.21
CA LYS A 55 7.15 5.80 -6.70
C LYS A 55 7.28 4.27 -6.72
N MET A 56 6.17 3.53 -6.66
CA MET A 56 6.15 2.06 -6.65
C MET A 56 6.26 1.48 -8.05
N GLU A 57 5.60 2.08 -9.05
CA GLU A 57 5.60 1.59 -10.44
C GLU A 57 6.93 1.76 -11.18
N ALA A 58 7.85 2.57 -10.64
CA ALA A 58 9.16 2.81 -11.24
C ALA A 58 10.11 1.59 -11.15
N ASN A 59 9.70 0.49 -10.52
CA ASN A 59 10.46 -0.74 -10.48
C ASN A 59 9.58 -1.90 -11.00
N PRO A 60 9.75 -2.35 -12.26
CA PRO A 60 8.97 -3.46 -12.80
C PRO A 60 9.33 -4.73 -12.03
N ILE A 61 8.46 -5.12 -11.09
CA ILE A 61 8.51 -6.45 -10.49
C ILE A 61 8.05 -7.44 -11.57
N ASP A 62 9.04 -8.15 -12.08
CA ASP A 62 9.01 -9.51 -12.63
C ASP A 62 7.66 -10.00 -13.18
N LYS A 63 7.52 -9.96 -14.52
CA LYS A 63 6.41 -10.55 -15.28
C LYS A 63 6.47 -12.09 -15.37
N ASN A 64 7.14 -12.78 -14.46
CA ASN A 64 7.31 -14.24 -14.52
C ASN A 64 6.53 -14.96 -13.42
N ASN A 65 5.20 -14.89 -13.45
CA ASN A 65 4.38 -16.05 -13.04
C ASN A 65 2.96 -16.01 -13.65
N SER A 66 2.86 -15.98 -14.98
CA SER A 66 1.61 -16.29 -15.69
C SER A 66 1.86 -17.36 -16.73
N ARG A 67 2.16 -18.58 -16.28
CA ARG A 67 1.93 -19.83 -17.03
C ARG A 67 1.73 -20.97 -16.04
N MET A 68 0.48 -21.23 -15.65
CA MET A 68 -0.08 -22.56 -15.43
C MET A 68 -1.57 -22.43 -15.13
N SER A 69 -2.36 -22.49 -16.19
CA SER A 69 -3.50 -23.42 -16.38
C SER A 69 -4.16 -23.14 -17.72
#